data_AF-A0A4Q5ALN3-F1
#
_entry.id   AF-A0A4Q5ALN3-F1
#
_cell.length_a   1.000
_cell.length_b   1.000
_cell.length_c   1.000
_cell.angle_alpha   90.00
_cell.angle_beta   90.00
_cell.angle_gamma   90.00
#
_symmetry.space_group_name_H-M   'P 1'
#
loop_
_entity.id
_entity.type
_entity.pdbx_description
1 polymer ?
#
loop_
_entity_poly.entity_id
_entity_poly.type
_entity_poly.pdbx_seq_one_letter_code
_entity_poly.pdbx_strand_id
1 'polypeptide(L)'
;MAYLFSSDKPKEPVDSSFENEPFVKPTDMFYTSKIIVAPSTIRRSAHGVTYEWSDAFYCWCSLEGREQQAGMFSISGAEDKNPQSSGGLREVTVKQILAREWHGDIHTFVWIDGDLYDVDGAAEHREHGKTHHWEMRVRRAADMAQIPERFRLQPPVPAPDAPVWGESKGVLGWYESGSTAT
;
A
#
# COMPACT_ATOMS: atom_id res chain seq x y z
N MET A 1 -43.08 6.49 -35.00
CA MET A 1 -42.97 6.57 -33.53
C MET A 1 -43.48 5.27 -32.96
N ALA A 2 -42.59 4.42 -32.44
CA ALA A 2 -42.96 3.18 -31.77
C ALA A 2 -42.43 3.24 -30.33
N TYR A 3 -43.33 3.25 -29.36
CA TYR A 3 -43.03 3.06 -27.95
C TYR A 3 -42.86 1.56 -27.69
N LEU A 4 -41.68 1.16 -27.21
CA LEU A 4 -41.40 -0.19 -26.70
C LEU A 4 -40.95 -0.04 -25.25
N PHE A 5 -41.82 -0.44 -24.33
CA PHE A 5 -41.57 -0.48 -22.89
C PHE A 5 -40.39 -1.43 -22.59
N SER A 6 -39.40 -0.94 -21.86
CA SER A 6 -38.55 -1.78 -21.00
C SER A 6 -38.49 -1.12 -19.64
N SER A 7 -38.78 -1.89 -18.60
CA SER A 7 -39.18 -1.45 -17.28
C SER A 7 -38.11 -0.64 -16.54
N ASP A 8 -38.46 0.59 -16.18
CA ASP A 8 -37.71 1.47 -15.29
C ASP A 8 -37.99 1.09 -13.82
N LYS A 9 -37.66 -0.15 -13.45
CA LYS A 9 -37.62 -0.56 -12.03
C LYS A 9 -36.16 -0.54 -11.58
N PRO A 10 -35.82 0.17 -10.49
CA PRO A 10 -34.49 0.01 -9.89
C PRO A 10 -34.31 -1.48 -9.57
N LYS A 11 -33.20 -2.07 -10.03
CA LYS A 11 -32.85 -3.44 -9.67
C LYS A 11 -32.86 -3.52 -8.15
N GLU A 12 -33.63 -4.47 -7.62
CA GLU A 12 -33.64 -4.77 -6.20
C GLU A 12 -32.18 -4.96 -5.73
N PRO A 13 -31.79 -4.39 -4.58
CA PRO A 13 -30.47 -4.65 -4.03
C PRO A 13 -30.35 -6.15 -3.83
N VAL A 14 -29.42 -6.77 -4.56
CA VAL A 14 -29.10 -8.19 -4.38
C VAL A 14 -28.58 -8.29 -2.95
N ASP A 15 -29.36 -8.94 -2.08
CA ASP A 15 -29.03 -9.13 -0.68
C ASP A 15 -27.64 -9.79 -0.58
N SER A 16 -26.63 -9.00 -0.22
CA SER A 16 -25.23 -9.39 -0.19
C SER A 16 -24.95 -10.21 1.06
N SER A 17 -25.71 -11.29 1.24
CA SER A 17 -25.52 -12.32 2.27
C SER A 17 -24.09 -12.90 2.32
N PHE A 18 -23.27 -12.65 1.28
CA PHE A 18 -21.85 -12.97 1.21
C PHE A 18 -20.92 -11.99 1.95
N GLU A 19 -21.37 -10.80 2.36
CA GLU A 19 -20.55 -9.84 3.12
C GLU A 19 -20.26 -10.32 4.55
N ASN A 20 -21.10 -11.21 5.09
CA ASN A 20 -21.00 -11.71 6.46
C ASN A 20 -20.22 -13.04 6.59
N GLU A 21 -19.68 -13.58 5.50
CA GLU A 21 -18.84 -14.78 5.61
C GLU A 21 -17.42 -14.38 6.05
N PRO A 22 -16.83 -15.11 7.02
CA PRO A 22 -15.48 -14.82 7.48
C PRO A 22 -14.48 -14.96 6.33
N PHE A 23 -13.56 -14.00 6.20
CA PHE A 23 -12.47 -14.06 5.24
C PHE A 23 -11.67 -15.35 5.43
N VAL A 24 -11.54 -16.14 4.36
CA VAL A 24 -10.64 -17.29 4.30
C VAL A 24 -9.43 -16.88 3.50
N LYS A 25 -8.27 -16.83 4.17
CA LYS A 25 -6.99 -16.46 3.55
C LYS A 25 -6.73 -17.31 2.30
N PRO A 26 -6.64 -16.70 1.10
CA PRO A 26 -6.25 -17.42 -0.10
C PRO A 26 -4.85 -18.01 0.03
N THR A 27 -4.61 -19.16 -0.58
CA THR A 27 -3.28 -19.79 -0.66
C THR A 27 -2.43 -19.23 -1.81
N ASP A 28 -2.82 -18.09 -2.37
CA ASP A 28 -2.12 -17.42 -3.48
C ASP A 28 -0.84 -16.72 -2.99
N MET A 29 0.11 -16.52 -3.89
CA MET A 29 1.43 -15.93 -3.63
C MET A 29 1.35 -14.50 -3.08
N PHE A 30 0.28 -13.77 -3.36
CA PHE A 30 0.06 -12.40 -2.86
C PHE A 30 -0.35 -12.32 -1.39
N TYR A 31 -0.60 -13.45 -0.71
CA TYR A 31 -1.03 -13.49 0.70
C TYR A 31 0.05 -14.09 1.61
N THR A 32 1.34 -13.95 1.29
CA THR A 32 2.41 -14.54 2.09
C THR A 32 2.65 -13.79 3.39
N SER A 33 2.59 -12.46 3.36
CA SER A 33 2.95 -11.56 4.47
C SER A 33 1.82 -10.58 4.80
N LYS A 34 1.73 -10.17 6.07
CA LYS A 34 0.81 -9.11 6.54
C LYS A 34 1.63 -7.97 7.11
N ILE A 35 1.53 -6.79 6.51
CA ILE A 35 2.30 -5.60 6.90
C ILE A 35 1.36 -4.53 7.46
N ILE A 36 1.94 -3.55 8.16
CA ILE A 36 1.24 -2.35 8.62
C ILE A 36 1.53 -1.23 7.63
N VAL A 37 0.48 -0.54 7.20
CA VAL A 37 0.55 0.60 6.29
C VAL A 37 -0.04 1.81 7.01
N ALA A 38 0.72 2.90 7.11
CA ALA A 38 0.19 4.20 7.57
C ALA A 38 0.33 5.23 6.44
N PRO A 39 -0.77 5.52 5.73
CA PRO A 39 -0.80 6.66 4.82
C PRO A 39 -0.56 7.95 5.61
N SER A 40 0.12 8.90 4.99
CA SER A 40 0.28 10.23 5.58
C SER A 40 -0.03 11.29 4.55
N THR A 41 -0.56 12.42 5.02
CA THR A 41 -0.84 13.56 4.16
C THR A 41 0.17 14.65 4.44
N ILE A 42 0.64 15.30 3.37
CA ILE A 42 1.50 16.45 3.50
C ILE A 42 0.65 17.68 3.85
N ARG A 43 0.97 18.31 4.98
CA ARG A 43 0.49 19.65 5.31
C ARG A 43 1.60 20.67 5.10
N ARG A 44 1.34 21.65 4.24
CA ARG A 44 2.25 22.78 3.99
C ARG A 44 1.82 23.97 4.83
N SER A 45 2.75 24.51 5.61
CA SER A 45 2.55 25.71 6.42
C SER A 45 3.63 26.75 6.13
N ALA A 46 3.46 27.97 6.66
CA ALA A 46 4.48 29.01 6.57
C ALA A 46 5.82 28.62 7.22
N HIS A 47 5.84 27.60 8.08
CA HIS A 47 7.02 27.12 8.80
C HIS A 47 7.66 25.87 8.17
N GLY A 48 7.15 25.41 7.02
CA GLY A 48 7.66 24.24 6.32
C GLY A 48 6.60 23.18 6.09
N VAL A 49 7.08 21.98 5.77
CA VAL A 49 6.27 20.83 5.37
C VAL A 49 6.25 19.82 6.51
N THR A 50 5.07 19.42 6.95
CA THR A 50 4.89 18.40 8.00
C THR A 50 4.06 17.25 7.46
N TYR A 51 4.40 16.02 7.85
CA TYR A 51 3.57 14.84 7.61
C TYR A 51 2.54 14.71 8.73
N GLU A 52 1.27 14.60 8.37
CA GLU A 52 0.19 14.23 9.27
C GLU A 52 -0.18 12.78 8.98
N TRP A 53 0.08 11.89 9.93
CA TRP A 53 -0.19 10.46 9.77
C TRP A 53 -1.69 10.21 9.92
N SER A 54 -2.24 9.44 8.99
CA SER A 54 -3.62 8.96 9.07
C SER A 54 -3.69 7.63 9.83
N ASP A 55 -4.89 7.05 9.88
CA ASP A 55 -5.10 5.74 10.49
C ASP A 55 -4.23 4.67 9.81
N ALA A 56 -3.73 3.74 10.63
CA ALA A 56 -2.95 2.61 10.13
C ALA A 56 -3.88 1.46 9.73
N PHE A 57 -3.49 0.72 8.69
CA PHE A 57 -4.20 -0.42 8.15
C PHE A 57 -3.27 -1.63 8.07
N TYR A 58 -3.87 -2.82 8.13
CA TYR A 58 -3.15 -4.02 7.72
C TYR A 58 -3.31 -4.24 6.21
N CYS A 59 -2.25 -4.72 5.57
CA CYS A 59 -2.27 -5.09 4.15
C CYS A 59 -1.67 -6.49 3.98
N TRP A 60 -2.40 -7.37 3.29
CA TRP A 60 -1.86 -8.63 2.80
C TRP A 60 -1.07 -8.41 1.51
N CYS A 61 0.15 -8.93 1.50
CA CYS A 61 1.05 -8.78 0.36
C CYS A 61 2.06 -9.92 0.24
N SER A 62 2.74 -9.97 -0.90
CA SER A 62 4.03 -10.62 -1.05
C SER A 62 5.16 -9.61 -0.90
N LEU A 63 6.21 -10.01 -0.21
CA LEU A 63 7.42 -9.21 -0.04
C LEU A 63 8.55 -9.84 -0.85
N GLU A 64 9.04 -9.11 -1.84
CA GLU A 64 10.18 -9.51 -2.64
C GLU A 64 11.40 -8.68 -2.24
N GLY A 65 12.47 -9.37 -1.86
CA GLY A 65 13.78 -8.74 -1.71
C GLY A 65 14.38 -8.55 -3.10
N ARG A 66 14.65 -7.30 -3.50
CA ARG A 66 15.52 -7.05 -4.65
C ARG A 66 16.93 -6.81 -4.14
N GLU A 67 17.79 -7.81 -4.32
CA GLU A 67 19.23 -7.59 -4.23
C GLU A 67 19.61 -6.58 -5.32
N GLN A 68 20.26 -5.49 -4.92
CA GLN A 68 20.63 -4.41 -5.82
C GLN A 68 21.56 -4.95 -6.90
N GLN A 69 21.07 -5.03 -8.14
CA GLN A 69 21.94 -5.28 -9.28
C GLN A 69 22.99 -4.17 -9.36
N ALA A 70 24.26 -4.55 -9.53
CA ALA A 70 25.48 -3.75 -9.30
C ALA A 70 25.64 -2.42 -10.08
N GLY A 71 24.60 -1.90 -10.76
CA GLY A 71 24.60 -0.61 -11.46
C GLY A 71 24.09 0.58 -10.65
N MET A 72 23.47 0.35 -9.48
CA MET A 72 22.79 1.39 -8.71
C MET A 72 23.68 2.17 -7.73
N PHE A 73 24.99 1.87 -7.69
CA PHE A 73 26.01 2.77 -7.11
C PHE A 73 26.11 4.11 -7.85
N SER A 74 25.50 4.22 -9.03
CA SER A 74 25.43 5.45 -9.82
C SER A 74 24.40 6.45 -9.28
N ILE A 75 23.48 6.04 -8.39
CA ILE A 75 22.61 6.99 -7.68
C ILE A 75 23.37 7.59 -6.48
N SER A 76 24.53 8.17 -6.77
CA SER A 76 25.31 9.03 -5.87
C SER A 76 24.60 10.37 -5.55
N GLY A 77 23.33 10.51 -5.92
CA GLY A 77 22.53 11.71 -5.77
C GLY A 77 21.07 11.46 -5.38
N ALA A 78 20.71 10.27 -4.87
CA ALA A 78 19.43 10.14 -4.18
C ALA A 78 19.63 10.70 -2.77
N GLU A 79 19.28 11.98 -2.64
CA GLU A 79 19.19 12.71 -1.38
C GLU A 79 18.67 11.80 -0.26
N ASP A 80 19.52 11.67 0.77
CA ASP A 80 19.03 11.36 2.11
C ASP A 80 17.94 12.37 2.43
N LYS A 81 16.68 11.93 2.54
CA LYS A 81 15.55 12.82 2.85
C LYS A 81 15.71 13.46 4.24
N ASN A 82 16.68 13.02 5.05
CA ASN A 82 17.09 13.66 6.30
C ASN A 82 18.62 13.80 6.33
N PRO A 83 19.22 14.93 5.92
CA PRO A 83 20.66 15.12 6.02
C PRO A 83 21.10 15.08 7.49
N GLN A 84 21.59 13.94 7.95
CA GLN A 84 22.32 13.85 9.22
C GLN A 84 23.75 14.32 8.99
N SER A 85 24.23 15.18 9.89
CA SER A 85 25.57 15.79 9.88
C SER A 85 26.75 14.81 10.03
N SER A 86 26.50 13.51 9.97
CA SER A 86 27.52 12.47 10.04
C SER A 86 27.22 11.42 8.97
N GLY A 87 28.02 11.43 7.90
CA GLY A 87 27.91 10.50 6.78
C GLY A 87 27.91 9.05 7.24
N GLY A 88 26.75 8.42 7.09
CA GLY A 88 26.61 6.97 7.12
C GLY A 88 26.03 6.56 5.78
N LEU A 89 26.76 5.75 5.01
CA LEU A 89 26.19 5.03 3.87
C LEU A 89 25.12 4.10 4.45
N ARG A 90 23.85 4.53 4.41
CA ARG A 90 22.75 3.69 4.83
C ARG A 90 22.47 2.67 3.74
N GLU A 91 22.34 1.41 4.11
CA GLU A 91 21.94 0.35 3.18
C GLU A 91 20.55 0.68 2.62
N VAL A 92 20.50 1.05 1.34
CA VAL A 92 19.25 1.24 0.61
C VAL A 92 18.77 -0.13 0.11
N THR A 93 18.38 -1.01 1.03
CA THR A 93 17.69 -2.25 0.67
C THR A 93 16.32 -1.88 0.15
N VAL A 94 16.13 -1.90 -1.17
CA VAL A 94 14.82 -1.71 -1.78
C VAL A 94 14.08 -3.05 -1.67
N LYS A 95 12.93 -3.04 -1.00
CA LYS A 95 11.98 -4.14 -1.05
C LYS A 95 10.88 -3.79 -2.06
N GLN A 96 10.28 -4.81 -2.65
CA GLN A 96 9.09 -4.66 -3.47
C GLN A 96 7.91 -5.34 -2.77
N ILE A 97 6.80 -4.63 -2.68
CA ILE A 97 5.53 -5.12 -2.14
C ILE A 97 4.63 -5.43 -3.34
N LEU A 98 4.05 -6.62 -3.35
CA LEU A 98 3.03 -7.03 -4.32
C LEU A 98 1.73 -7.26 -3.56
N ALA A 99 0.70 -6.45 -3.81
CA ALA A 99 -0.57 -6.55 -3.10
C ALA A 99 -1.76 -6.63 -4.07
N ARG A 100 -2.83 -7.33 -3.70
CA ARG A 100 -4.08 -7.31 -4.49
C ARG A 100 -4.79 -5.97 -4.39
N GLU A 101 -4.69 -5.33 -3.23
CA GLU A 101 -5.36 -4.08 -2.91
C GLU A 101 -4.34 -3.12 -2.30
N TRP A 102 -4.30 -1.89 -2.82
CA TRP A 102 -3.41 -0.85 -2.33
C TRP A 102 -4.08 0.51 -2.42
N HIS A 103 -4.12 1.23 -1.29
CA HIS A 103 -4.72 2.57 -1.18
C HIS A 103 -3.72 3.64 -0.75
N GLY A 104 -2.46 3.26 -0.57
CA GLY A 104 -1.39 4.19 -0.19
C GLY A 104 -0.88 4.99 -1.38
N ASP A 105 -0.27 6.12 -1.09
CA ASP A 105 0.42 6.99 -2.03
C ASP A 105 1.94 7.07 -1.75
N ILE A 106 2.63 8.00 -2.40
CA ILE A 106 4.08 8.24 -2.25
C ILE A 106 4.48 8.82 -0.87
N HIS A 107 3.51 9.13 -0.02
CA HIS A 107 3.71 9.64 1.34
C HIS A 107 3.37 8.58 2.39
N THR A 108 3.15 7.35 1.95
CA THR A 108 2.79 6.24 2.83
C THR A 108 4.04 5.62 3.44
N PHE A 109 3.98 5.39 4.74
CA PHE A 109 4.98 4.62 5.47
C PHE A 109 4.48 3.22 5.74
N VAL A 110 5.39 2.23 5.72
CA VAL A 110 5.06 0.85 6.01
C VAL A 110 6.00 0.26 7.04
N TRP A 111 5.48 -0.60 7.91
CA TRP A 111 6.27 -1.37 8.85
C TRP A 111 6.34 -2.81 8.37
N ILE A 112 7.57 -3.27 8.18
CA ILE A 112 7.89 -4.60 7.70
C ILE A 112 8.89 -5.19 8.69
N ASP A 113 8.53 -6.30 9.33
CA ASP A 113 9.38 -6.99 10.32
C ASP A 113 9.85 -6.09 11.48
N GLY A 114 9.07 -5.06 11.81
CA GLY A 114 9.38 -4.09 12.87
C GLY A 114 10.23 -2.89 12.42
N ASP A 115 10.77 -2.90 11.21
CA ASP A 115 11.49 -1.77 10.61
C ASP A 115 10.55 -0.86 9.82
N LEU A 116 10.92 0.42 9.71
CA LEU A 116 10.16 1.43 8.99
C LEU A 116 10.70 1.60 7.57
N TYR A 117 9.79 1.59 6.61
CA TYR A 117 10.06 1.81 5.20
C TYR A 117 9.19 2.95 4.66
N ASP A 118 9.77 3.72 3.73
CA ASP A 118 9.10 4.78 2.96
C ASP A 118 8.73 4.22 1.57
N VAL A 119 7.52 4.53 1.09
CA VAL A 119 7.11 4.18 -0.26
C VAL A 119 7.89 5.02 -1.27
N ASP A 120 8.56 4.34 -2.18
CA ASP A 120 9.45 4.93 -3.16
C ASP A 120 8.81 4.95 -4.55
N GLY A 121 8.15 6.07 -4.84
CA GLY A 121 7.48 6.27 -6.11
C GLY A 121 6.03 5.78 -6.10
N ALA A 122 5.34 6.02 -7.20
CA ALA A 122 3.92 5.68 -7.32
C ALA A 122 3.72 4.16 -7.40
N ALA A 123 2.61 3.68 -6.85
CA ALA A 123 2.20 2.29 -7.00
C ALA A 123 1.90 2.00 -8.49
N GLU A 124 2.46 0.91 -9.01
CA GLU A 124 2.23 0.48 -10.38
C GLU A 124 1.16 -0.61 -10.40
N HIS A 125 0.05 -0.36 -11.10
CA HIS A 125 -0.95 -1.40 -11.35
C HIS A 125 -0.48 -2.32 -12.47
N ARG A 126 -0.52 -3.64 -12.23
CA ARG A 126 -0.17 -4.66 -13.21
C ARG A 126 -1.33 -5.62 -13.41
N GLU A 127 -1.62 -5.89 -14.68
CA GLU A 127 -2.66 -6.81 -15.08
C GLU A 127 -2.06 -7.94 -15.92
N HIS A 128 -2.38 -9.17 -15.53
CA HIS A 128 -2.01 -10.38 -16.23
C HIS A 128 -3.27 -11.25 -16.40
N GLY A 129 -3.92 -11.11 -17.56
CA GLY A 129 -5.14 -11.86 -17.87
C GLY A 129 -6.26 -11.54 -16.88
N LYS A 130 -6.68 -12.52 -16.08
CA LYS A 130 -7.75 -12.36 -15.07
C LYS A 130 -7.24 -11.93 -13.70
N THR A 131 -5.93 -11.84 -13.52
CA THR A 131 -5.31 -11.47 -12.26
C THR A 131 -4.70 -10.07 -12.37
N HIS A 132 -4.87 -9.27 -11.33
CA HIS A 132 -4.22 -7.98 -11.19
C HIS A 132 -3.52 -7.88 -9.83
N HIS A 133 -2.54 -7.01 -9.73
CA HIS A 133 -1.86 -6.67 -8.49
C HIS A 133 -1.24 -5.28 -8.59
N TRP A 134 -0.94 -4.72 -7.43
CA TRP A 134 -0.21 -3.48 -7.26
C TRP A 134 1.23 -3.80 -6.89
N GLU A 135 2.16 -3.09 -7.51
CA GLU A 135 3.58 -3.14 -7.22
C GLU A 135 4.03 -1.82 -6.58
N MET A 136 4.61 -1.92 -5.39
CA MET A 136 5.15 -0.76 -4.69
C MET A 136 6.61 -1.03 -4.35
N ARG A 137 7.48 -0.07 -4.67
CA ARG A 137 8.86 -0.10 -4.19
C ARG A 137 8.90 0.61 -2.86
N VAL A 138 9.66 0.06 -1.92
CA VAL A 138 9.85 0.66 -0.60
C VAL A 138 11.32 0.69 -0.23
N ARG A 139 11.73 1.77 0.42
CA ARG A 139 13.10 2.00 0.89
C ARG A 139 13.13 2.02 2.40
N ARG A 140 14.14 1.40 3.01
CA ARG A 140 14.29 1.40 4.47
C ARG A 140 14.53 2.83 4.96
N ALA A 141 13.57 3.38 5.70
CA ALA A 141 13.62 4.71 6.27
C ALA A 141 14.24 4.69 7.67
N ALA A 142 13.93 3.66 8.47
CA ALA A 142 14.60 3.43 9.74
C ALA A 142 14.74 1.94 10.07
N ASP A 143 15.99 1.56 10.34
CA ASP A 143 16.31 0.33 11.05
C ASP A 143 16.07 0.58 12.55
N MET A 144 15.01 -0.02 13.08
CA MET A 144 14.61 0.23 14.47
C MET A 144 15.56 -0.44 15.46
N ALA A 145 16.23 -1.53 15.07
CA ALA A 145 17.19 -2.21 15.94
C ALA A 145 18.40 -1.32 16.26
N GLN A 146 18.86 -0.52 15.29
CA GLN A 146 19.98 0.42 15.45
C GLN A 146 19.65 1.66 16.29
N ILE A 147 18.37 1.98 16.48
CA ILE A 147 17.94 3.13 17.27
C ILE A 147 17.85 2.71 18.74
N PRO A 148 18.37 3.50 19.71
CA PRO A 148 18.18 3.22 21.13
C PRO A 148 16.70 3.06 21.48
N GLU A 149 16.35 2.06 22.29
CA GLU A 149 14.96 1.64 22.54
C GLU A 149 14.01 2.80 22.90
N ARG A 150 14.48 3.73 23.75
CA ARG A 150 13.73 4.92 24.18
C ARG A 150 13.33 5.88 23.05
N PHE A 151 13.96 5.77 21.88
CA PHE A 151 13.71 6.62 20.71
C PHE A 151 13.14 5.82 19.53
N ARG A 152 12.91 4.51 19.68
CA ARG A 152 12.31 3.69 18.63
C ARG A 152 10.87 4.12 18.43
N LEU A 153 10.51 4.39 17.17
CA LEU A 153 9.11 4.58 16.81
C LEU A 153 8.43 3.22 16.89
N GLN A 154 7.32 3.17 17.63
CA GLN A 154 6.49 1.97 17.68
C GLN A 154 5.64 1.89 16.41
N PRO A 155 5.49 0.70 15.81
CA PRO A 155 4.54 0.51 14.72
C PRO A 155 3.13 0.90 15.18
N PRO A 156 2.40 1.75 14.43
CA PRO A 156 1.03 2.07 14.75
C PRO A 156 0.18 0.81 14.58
N VAL A 157 -0.56 0.45 15.62
CA VAL A 157 -1.46 -0.71 15.57
C VAL A 157 -2.78 -0.26 14.91
N PRO A 158 -3.21 -0.85 13.79
CA PRO A 158 -4.51 -0.57 13.19
C PRO A 158 -5.65 -0.77 14.20
N ALA A 159 -6.72 0.03 14.07
CA ALA A 159 -7.90 -0.13 14.92
C ALA A 159 -8.52 -1.55 14.75
N PRO A 160 -9.14 -2.14 15.77
CA PRO A 160 -9.67 -3.50 15.71
C PRO A 160 -10.73 -3.72 14.61
N ASP A 161 -11.45 -2.66 14.26
CA ASP A 161 -12.50 -2.60 13.24
C ASP A 161 -12.00 -2.02 11.90
N ALA A 162 -10.71 -1.66 11.80
CA ALA A 162 -10.15 -1.14 10.57
C ALA A 162 -10.18 -2.22 9.46
N PRO A 163 -10.53 -1.85 8.22
CA PRO A 163 -10.51 -2.79 7.11
C PRO A 163 -9.08 -3.27 6.84
N VAL A 164 -8.94 -4.56 6.53
CA VAL A 164 -7.68 -5.14 6.09
C VAL A 164 -7.62 -5.13 4.57
N TRP A 165 -6.62 -4.46 4.00
CA TRP A 165 -6.44 -4.41 2.57
C TRP A 165 -6.06 -5.80 2.04
N GLY A 166 -6.79 -6.26 1.03
CA GLY A 166 -6.69 -7.59 0.45
C GLY A 166 -7.69 -8.60 1.02
N GLU A 167 -8.44 -8.27 2.08
CA GLU A 167 -9.53 -9.12 2.60
C GLU A 167 -10.90 -8.74 1.99
N SER A 168 -11.00 -7.59 1.31
CA SER A 168 -12.24 -7.14 0.70
C SER A 168 -12.62 -8.02 -0.52
N LYS A 169 -13.82 -8.63 -0.48
CA LYS A 169 -14.33 -9.51 -1.55
C LYS A 169 -14.52 -8.78 -2.91
N GLY A 170 -14.47 -7.44 -2.92
CA GLY A 170 -14.63 -6.60 -4.10
C GLY A 170 -13.45 -6.62 -5.07
N VAL A 171 -12.29 -7.17 -4.69
CA VAL A 171 -11.08 -7.18 -5.53
C VAL A 171 -10.92 -8.48 -6.33
N LEU A 172 -11.93 -9.36 -6.33
CA LEU A 172 -12.05 -10.46 -7.30
C LEU A 172 -12.69 -10.03 -8.63
N GLY A 173 -13.13 -8.78 -8.75
CA GLY A 173 -13.65 -8.22 -9.98
C GLY A 173 -13.84 -6.72 -9.86
N TRP A 174 -12.86 -5.95 -10.33
CA TRP A 174 -13.18 -4.64 -10.88
C TRP A 174 -14.15 -4.88 -12.04
N TYR A 175 -15.45 -4.68 -11.79
CA TYR A 175 -16.39 -4.42 -12.85
C TYR A 175 -16.04 -3.04 -13.40
N GLU A 176 -15.84 -2.95 -14.72
CA GLU A 176 -15.83 -1.70 -15.44
C GLU A 176 -17.02 -0.86 -14.97
N SER A 177 -16.75 0.25 -14.28
CA SER A 177 -17.73 1.33 -14.24
C SER A 177 -17.94 1.73 -15.69
N GLY A 178 -19.12 1.42 -16.23
CA GLY A 178 -19.51 1.80 -17.57
C GLY A 178 -19.25 3.29 -17.78
N SER A 179 -18.17 3.59 -18.49
CA SER A 179 -17.92 4.89 -19.07
C SER A 179 -18.57 4.88 -20.44
N THR A 180 -19.86 5.19 -20.47
CA THR A 180 -20.49 5.81 -21.63
C THR A 180 -19.72 7.08 -21.99
N ALA A 181 -19.06 7.09 -23.14
CA ALA A 181 -18.80 8.31 -23.90
C ALA A 181 -18.53 7.94 -25.38
N THR A 182 -19.57 8.14 -26.18
CA THR A 182 -19.64 8.53 -27.61
C THR A 182 -18.53 8.13 -28.56
#